data_AF-A0A7K9FG81-F1
#
_entry.id   AF-A0A7K9FG81-F1
#
_cell.length_a   1.000
_cell.length_b   1.000
_cell.length_c   1.000
_cell.angle_alpha   90.00
_cell.angle_beta   90.00
_cell.angle_gamma   90.00
#
_symmetry.space_group_name_H-M   'P 1'
#
loop_
_entity.id
_entity.type
_entity.pdbx_description
1 polymer ?
#
loop_
_entity_poly.entity_id
_entity_poly.type
_entity_poly.pdbx_seq_one_letter_code
_entity_poly.pdbx_strand_id
1 'polypeptide(L)'
;FIQMLRSAKKRDVLQLLRRAPKEMLPFVVEAAVAAQSVASLAALSDFLDFSKEPKSLLEKFLYAAAFSPRPSGELLRLVLDKLGGEQLAPEVWETGIVAVGSLVGKLCRQKLCRLQQEVERGVETILGGLRGAEEEPEVVVYLLALGNAGLPETIPTLLDYAEEGPTTIATAAISALRRFPAQHISSKVKRAMRRIFHEKRKSYEKTCRLAAAEMLLDNEPSPMDVLNILLATNELETETATFLLLKVQNSLR
;
A
#
# COMPACT_ATOMS: atom_id res chain seq x y z
N PHE A 1 -9.74 -28.00 -1.88
CA PHE A 1 -8.38 -27.89 -1.32
C PHE A 1 -8.30 -26.94 -0.11
N ILE A 2 -8.56 -25.62 -0.25
CA ILE A 2 -8.48 -24.66 0.87
C ILE A 2 -9.33 -25.07 2.09
N GLN A 3 -10.56 -25.56 1.88
CA GLN A 3 -11.41 -26.04 2.99
C GLN A 3 -10.79 -27.22 3.76
N MET A 4 -10.00 -28.07 3.11
CA MET A 4 -9.28 -29.14 3.78
C MET A 4 -8.13 -28.58 4.63
N LEU A 5 -7.40 -27.58 4.11
CA LEU A 5 -6.31 -26.93 4.86
C LEU A 5 -6.83 -26.18 6.09
N ARG A 6 -8.07 -25.66 6.05
CA ARG A 6 -8.71 -25.01 7.20
C ARG A 6 -8.89 -25.94 8.40
N SER A 7 -9.18 -27.21 8.16
CA SER A 7 -9.40 -28.21 9.22
C SER A 7 -8.19 -29.12 9.46
N ALA A 8 -7.16 -29.04 8.63
CA ALA A 8 -5.95 -29.85 8.75
C ALA A 8 -5.10 -29.47 9.98
N LYS A 9 -4.37 -30.45 10.54
CA LYS A 9 -3.43 -30.20 11.64
C LYS A 9 -2.13 -29.63 11.10
N LYS A 10 -1.42 -28.85 11.92
CA LYS A 10 -0.13 -28.22 11.56
C LYS A 10 0.84 -29.22 10.94
N ARG A 11 0.98 -30.41 11.55
CA ARG A 11 1.89 -31.47 11.07
C ARG A 11 1.58 -31.93 9.65
N ASP A 12 0.29 -32.04 9.30
CA ASP A 12 -0.15 -32.57 8.01
C ASP A 12 0.06 -31.51 6.92
N VAL A 13 -0.20 -30.23 7.23
CA VAL A 13 0.10 -29.09 6.34
C VAL A 13 1.61 -28.94 6.12
N LEU A 14 2.42 -29.05 7.18
CA LEU A 14 3.87 -28.96 7.09
C LEU A 14 4.46 -30.12 6.25
N GLN A 15 3.93 -31.33 6.40
CA GLN A 15 4.33 -32.47 5.59
C GLN A 15 3.97 -32.27 4.11
N LEU A 16 2.81 -31.69 3.83
CA LEU A 16 2.39 -31.35 2.47
C LEU A 16 3.33 -30.31 1.83
N LEU A 17 3.67 -29.24 2.56
CA LEU A 17 4.61 -28.22 2.09
C LEU A 17 5.99 -28.80 1.76
N ARG A 18 6.53 -29.67 2.64
CA ARG A 18 7.85 -30.29 2.45
C ARG A 18 7.91 -31.32 1.32
N ARG A 19 6.78 -31.96 0.99
CA ARG A 19 6.70 -33.03 -0.02
C ARG A 19 6.15 -32.56 -1.36
N ALA A 20 5.63 -31.33 -1.44
CA ALA A 20 5.12 -30.79 -2.68
C ALA A 20 6.22 -30.73 -3.75
N PRO A 21 5.93 -31.14 -4.99
CA PRO A 21 6.81 -30.87 -6.12
C PRO A 21 7.11 -29.38 -6.23
N LYS A 22 8.31 -29.02 -6.72
CA LYS A 22 8.76 -27.62 -6.79
C LYS A 22 7.79 -26.74 -7.57
N GLU A 23 7.18 -27.29 -8.61
CA GLU A 23 6.23 -26.63 -9.50
C GLU A 23 4.88 -26.35 -8.81
N MET A 24 4.50 -27.20 -7.86
CA MET A 24 3.24 -27.08 -7.10
C MET A 24 3.41 -26.30 -5.81
N LEU A 25 4.64 -26.12 -5.32
CA LEU A 25 4.93 -25.50 -4.04
C LEU A 25 4.34 -24.08 -3.89
N PRO A 26 4.45 -23.18 -4.88
CA PRO A 26 3.81 -21.86 -4.80
C PRO A 26 2.30 -21.94 -4.58
N PHE A 27 1.61 -22.84 -5.28
CA PHE A 27 0.17 -23.05 -5.14
C PHE A 27 -0.21 -23.56 -3.74
N VAL A 28 0.60 -24.47 -3.17
CA VAL A 28 0.35 -24.98 -1.81
C VAL A 28 0.55 -23.87 -0.77
N VAL A 29 1.56 -23.02 -0.95
CA VAL A 29 1.80 -21.85 -0.09
C VAL A 29 0.63 -20.86 -0.17
N GLU A 30 0.18 -20.48 -1.37
CA GLU A 30 -0.96 -19.60 -1.59
C GLU A 30 -2.24 -20.17 -0.94
N ALA A 31 -2.51 -21.46 -1.12
CA ALA A 31 -3.66 -22.13 -0.55
C ALA A 31 -3.61 -22.18 0.99
N ALA A 32 -2.43 -22.36 1.58
CA ALA A 32 -2.23 -22.35 3.02
C ALA A 32 -2.42 -20.93 3.61
N VAL A 33 -1.98 -19.88 2.92
CA VAL A 33 -2.27 -18.48 3.30
C VAL A 33 -3.78 -18.20 3.20
N ALA A 34 -4.43 -18.64 2.12
CA ALA A 34 -5.87 -18.45 1.92
C ALA A 34 -6.74 -19.24 2.93
N ALA A 35 -6.20 -20.31 3.52
CA ALA A 35 -6.88 -21.05 4.56
C ALA A 35 -7.09 -20.22 5.83
N GLN A 36 -6.14 -19.33 6.17
CA GLN A 36 -6.19 -18.46 7.37
C GLN A 36 -6.42 -19.24 8.70
N SER A 37 -6.12 -20.54 8.73
CA SER A 37 -6.22 -21.32 9.97
C SER A 37 -4.93 -21.19 10.78
N VAL A 38 -5.04 -21.25 12.11
CA VAL A 38 -3.87 -21.23 13.02
C VAL A 38 -2.87 -22.33 12.64
N ALA A 39 -3.36 -23.52 12.27
CA ALA A 39 -2.53 -24.65 11.87
C ALA A 39 -1.77 -24.39 10.55
N SER A 40 -2.44 -23.81 9.54
CA SER A 40 -1.81 -23.50 8.25
C SER A 40 -0.77 -22.40 8.38
N LEU A 41 -1.08 -21.32 9.10
CA LEU A 41 -0.15 -20.22 9.33
C LEU A 41 1.06 -20.67 10.16
N ALA A 42 0.86 -21.48 11.21
CA ALA A 42 1.97 -22.03 11.98
C ALA A 42 2.84 -22.98 11.14
N ALA A 43 2.26 -23.77 10.23
CA ALA A 43 3.04 -24.61 9.32
C ALA A 43 3.85 -23.77 8.32
N LEU A 44 3.28 -22.69 7.77
CA LEU A 44 4.00 -21.75 6.91
C LEU A 44 5.15 -21.07 7.65
N SER A 45 4.94 -20.68 8.91
CA SER A 45 5.98 -20.07 9.74
C SER A 45 7.18 -21.01 9.93
N ASP A 46 6.93 -22.30 10.15
CA ASP A 46 7.98 -23.32 10.29
C ASP A 46 8.65 -23.67 8.96
N PHE A 47 7.93 -23.53 7.85
CA PHE A 47 8.39 -23.95 6.53
C PHE A 47 9.21 -22.87 5.82
N LEU A 48 8.73 -21.62 5.81
CA LEU A 48 9.33 -20.55 5.03
C LEU A 48 10.56 -19.98 5.75
N ASP A 49 11.75 -20.25 5.25
CA ASP A 49 12.98 -19.61 5.68
C ASP A 49 13.39 -18.52 4.69
N PHE A 50 13.18 -17.24 5.04
CA PHE A 50 13.42 -16.11 4.13
C PHE A 50 14.91 -15.95 3.78
N SER A 51 15.82 -16.58 4.53
CA SER A 51 17.26 -16.58 4.23
C SER A 51 17.69 -17.65 3.23
N LYS A 52 16.83 -18.65 2.96
CA LYS A 52 17.18 -19.83 2.15
C LYS A 52 16.25 -20.08 0.97
N GLU A 53 14.97 -19.72 1.13
CA GLU A 53 13.98 -20.00 0.12
C GLU A 53 14.17 -19.13 -1.13
N PRO A 54 13.83 -19.63 -2.33
CA PRO A 54 13.93 -18.84 -3.54
C PRO A 54 13.06 -17.58 -3.46
N LYS A 55 13.61 -16.44 -3.91
CA LYS A 55 12.91 -15.14 -4.00
C LYS A 55 11.49 -15.27 -4.58
N SER A 56 11.34 -16.03 -5.66
CA SER A 56 10.05 -16.23 -6.32
C SER A 56 9.00 -16.88 -5.41
N LEU A 57 9.39 -17.79 -4.51
CA LEU A 57 8.48 -18.41 -3.55
C LEU A 57 8.10 -17.44 -2.44
N LEU A 58 9.07 -16.65 -1.95
CA LEU A 58 8.85 -15.63 -0.92
C LEU A 58 7.90 -14.53 -1.40
N GLU A 59 8.11 -14.03 -2.62
CA GLU A 59 7.20 -13.07 -3.26
C GLU A 59 5.79 -13.64 -3.40
N LYS A 60 5.65 -14.91 -3.82
CA LYS A 60 4.33 -15.57 -3.90
C LYS A 60 3.62 -15.63 -2.55
N PHE A 61 4.35 -15.97 -1.49
CA PHE A 61 3.82 -15.90 -0.13
C PHE A 61 3.36 -14.48 0.24
N LEU A 62 4.19 -13.46 0.00
CA LEU A 62 3.90 -12.08 0.35
C LEU A 62 2.73 -11.50 -0.46
N TYR A 63 2.64 -11.79 -1.75
CA TYR A 63 1.48 -11.43 -2.57
C TYR A 63 0.20 -12.11 -2.07
N ALA A 64 0.25 -13.41 -1.77
CA ALA A 64 -0.89 -14.12 -1.20
C ALA A 64 -1.36 -13.50 0.11
N ALA A 65 -0.42 -13.09 0.97
CA ALA A 65 -0.71 -12.40 2.21
C ALA A 65 -1.36 -11.03 1.94
N ALA A 66 -0.71 -10.20 1.11
CA ALA A 66 -1.19 -8.87 0.74
C ALA A 66 -2.59 -8.89 0.13
N PHE A 67 -2.91 -9.91 -0.68
CA PHE A 67 -4.20 -10.07 -1.34
C PHE A 67 -5.25 -10.83 -0.54
N SER A 68 -4.93 -11.36 0.64
CA SER A 68 -5.90 -12.04 1.50
C SER A 68 -7.12 -11.13 1.77
N PRO A 69 -8.36 -11.54 1.47
CA PRO A 69 -9.52 -10.65 1.54
C PRO A 69 -9.94 -10.33 2.98
N ARG A 70 -9.71 -11.27 3.91
CA ARG A 70 -9.97 -11.14 5.35
C ARG A 70 -8.78 -11.72 6.12
N PRO A 71 -7.65 -10.99 6.19
CA PRO A 71 -6.48 -11.47 6.92
C PRO A 71 -6.74 -11.51 8.42
N SER A 72 -6.02 -12.37 9.13
CA SER A 72 -5.97 -12.40 10.59
C SER A 72 -4.74 -11.69 11.15
N GLY A 73 -4.76 -11.37 12.45
CA GLY A 73 -3.61 -10.79 13.15
C GLY A 73 -2.40 -11.74 13.12
N GLU A 74 -2.62 -13.05 13.16
CA GLU A 74 -1.56 -14.06 13.06
C GLU A 74 -0.85 -14.04 11.70
N LEU A 75 -1.57 -13.77 10.61
CA LEU A 75 -0.93 -13.60 9.29
C LEU A 75 -0.04 -12.35 9.29
N LEU A 76 -0.52 -11.22 9.83
CA LEU A 76 0.28 -10.00 9.95
C LEU A 76 1.51 -10.24 10.83
N ARG A 77 1.35 -10.90 11.97
CA ARG A 77 2.46 -11.29 12.85
C ARG A 77 3.49 -12.12 12.11
N LEU A 78 3.05 -13.16 11.38
CA LEU A 78 3.94 -14.02 10.61
C LEU A 78 4.74 -13.23 9.57
N VAL A 79 4.10 -12.33 8.82
CA VAL A 79 4.81 -11.48 7.84
C VAL A 79 5.82 -10.59 8.55
N LEU A 80 5.43 -9.89 9.62
CA LEU A 80 6.33 -9.02 10.39
C LEU A 80 7.52 -9.79 11.00
N ASP A 81 7.28 -10.98 11.55
CA ASP A 81 8.34 -11.81 12.14
C ASP A 81 9.33 -12.28 11.06
N LYS A 82 8.86 -12.59 9.84
CA LYS A 82 9.73 -12.95 8.71
C LYS A 82 10.51 -11.75 8.16
N LEU A 83 9.94 -10.54 8.22
CA LEU A 83 10.62 -9.32 7.81
C LEU A 83 11.66 -8.83 8.83
N GLY A 84 11.47 -9.15 10.12
CA GLY A 84 12.45 -8.85 11.18
C GLY A 84 13.63 -9.82 11.25
N GLY A 85 13.69 -10.83 10.37
CA GLY A 85 14.80 -11.77 10.26
C GLY A 85 16.04 -11.18 9.58
N GLU A 86 17.14 -11.95 9.55
CA GLU A 86 18.41 -11.53 8.94
C GLU A 86 18.29 -11.25 7.43
N GLN A 87 19.21 -10.40 6.93
CA GLN A 87 19.44 -9.96 5.54
C GLN A 87 18.51 -10.54 4.46
N LEU A 88 17.48 -9.78 4.14
CA LEU A 88 16.56 -10.08 3.03
C LEU A 88 17.08 -9.51 1.72
N ALA A 89 16.77 -10.19 0.61
CA ALA A 89 16.92 -9.59 -0.70
C ALA A 89 16.05 -8.29 -0.78
N PRO A 90 16.58 -7.17 -1.31
CA PRO A 90 15.88 -5.88 -1.30
C PRO A 90 14.44 -5.97 -1.81
N GLU A 91 14.19 -6.65 -2.92
CA GLU A 91 12.85 -6.68 -3.51
C GLU A 91 11.86 -7.54 -2.72
N VAL A 92 12.35 -8.54 -1.97
CA VAL A 92 11.53 -9.33 -1.03
C VAL A 92 11.13 -8.45 0.15
N TRP A 93 12.07 -7.65 0.66
CA TRP A 93 11.80 -6.69 1.72
C TRP A 93 10.79 -5.63 1.26
N GLU A 94 10.99 -5.04 0.08
CA GLU A 94 10.08 -4.04 -0.50
C GLU A 94 8.65 -4.58 -0.63
N THR A 95 8.52 -5.77 -1.23
CA THR A 95 7.24 -6.47 -1.36
C THR A 95 6.62 -6.74 0.01
N GLY A 96 7.45 -7.07 1.00
CA GLY A 96 7.04 -7.32 2.37
C GLY A 96 6.46 -6.10 3.06
N ILE A 97 7.14 -4.96 2.99
CA ILE A 97 6.68 -3.69 3.58
C ILE A 97 5.35 -3.25 2.95
N VAL A 98 5.21 -3.36 1.62
CA VAL A 98 3.96 -3.08 0.91
C VAL A 98 2.83 -4.04 1.31
N ALA A 99 3.16 -5.31 1.56
CA ALA A 99 2.22 -6.32 2.06
C ALA A 99 1.76 -5.99 3.50
N VAL A 100 2.66 -5.57 4.39
CA VAL A 100 2.32 -5.11 5.74
C VAL A 100 1.30 -3.98 5.70
N GLY A 101 1.52 -2.96 4.85
CA GLY A 101 0.55 -1.88 4.67
C GLY A 101 -0.83 -2.38 4.25
N SER A 102 -0.88 -3.33 3.31
CA SER A 102 -2.14 -3.92 2.84
C SER A 102 -2.87 -4.70 3.94
N LEU A 103 -2.14 -5.45 4.76
CA LEU A 103 -2.69 -6.21 5.88
C LEU A 103 -3.24 -5.29 6.97
N VAL A 104 -2.47 -4.27 7.37
CA VAL A 104 -2.88 -3.23 8.33
C VAL A 104 -4.19 -2.58 7.88
N GLY A 105 -4.24 -2.09 6.63
CA GLY A 105 -5.44 -1.41 6.13
C GLY A 105 -6.67 -2.32 6.08
N LYS A 106 -6.49 -3.62 5.79
CA LYS A 106 -7.59 -4.60 5.82
C LYS A 106 -8.03 -4.95 7.23
N LEU A 107 -7.12 -5.08 8.19
CA LEU A 107 -7.47 -5.31 9.59
C LEU A 107 -8.18 -4.10 10.20
N CYS A 108 -7.74 -2.88 9.88
CA CYS A 108 -8.39 -1.66 10.32
C CYS A 108 -9.81 -1.50 9.73
N ARG A 109 -10.02 -1.82 8.45
CA ARG A 109 -11.37 -1.88 7.85
C ARG A 109 -12.28 -2.93 8.49
N GLN A 110 -11.70 -4.00 9.05
CA GLN A 110 -12.43 -5.00 9.85
C GLN A 110 -12.66 -4.55 11.31
N LYS A 111 -12.39 -3.28 11.64
CA LYS A 111 -12.50 -2.70 12.99
C LYS A 111 -11.52 -3.28 14.02
N LEU A 112 -10.41 -3.88 13.56
CA LEU A 112 -9.37 -4.47 14.42
C LEU A 112 -8.18 -3.52 14.68
N CYS A 113 -8.25 -2.27 14.20
CA CYS A 113 -7.10 -1.35 14.17
C CYS A 113 -6.43 -1.09 15.52
N ARG A 114 -7.23 -1.03 16.59
CA ARG A 114 -6.78 -0.76 17.98
C ARG A 114 -7.05 -1.93 18.92
N LEU A 115 -7.42 -3.08 18.35
CA LEU A 115 -7.78 -4.28 19.12
C LEU A 115 -6.68 -5.35 19.07
N GLN A 116 -5.69 -5.17 18.20
CA GLN A 116 -4.62 -6.14 17.97
C GLN A 116 -3.27 -5.43 18.02
N GLN A 117 -2.42 -5.88 18.94
CA GLN A 117 -1.05 -5.39 19.11
C GLN A 117 -0.24 -5.53 17.80
N GLU A 118 -0.55 -6.55 17.01
CA GLU A 118 0.08 -6.81 15.71
C GLU A 118 -0.14 -5.67 14.72
N VAL A 119 -1.32 -5.03 14.76
CA VAL A 119 -1.64 -3.90 13.87
C VAL A 119 -0.83 -2.68 14.26
N GLU A 120 -0.78 -2.35 15.56
CA GLU A 120 0.05 -1.26 16.08
C GLU A 120 1.53 -1.47 15.73
N ARG A 121 2.02 -2.70 15.89
CA ARG A 121 3.39 -3.08 15.49
C ARG A 121 3.62 -2.85 13.99
N GLY A 122 2.67 -3.25 13.15
CA GLY A 122 2.75 -3.02 11.70
C GLY A 122 2.76 -1.54 11.31
N VAL A 123 1.97 -0.71 11.99
CA VAL A 123 1.97 0.75 11.79
C VAL A 123 3.31 1.36 12.20
N GLU A 124 3.85 0.95 13.35
CA GLU A 124 5.15 1.44 13.82
C GLU A 124 6.29 0.98 12.91
N THR A 125 6.24 -0.24 12.37
CA THR A 125 7.20 -0.70 11.36
C THR A 125 7.23 0.20 10.13
N ILE A 126 6.05 0.62 9.63
CA ILE A 126 5.98 1.49 8.45
C ILE A 126 6.43 2.92 8.79
N LEU A 127 5.93 3.51 9.88
CA LEU A 127 6.23 4.90 10.24
C LEU A 127 7.68 5.07 10.75
N GLY A 128 8.17 4.13 11.55
CA GLY A 128 9.55 4.12 12.02
C GLY A 128 10.52 3.95 10.85
N GLY A 129 10.20 3.04 9.92
CA GLY A 129 10.94 2.86 8.69
C GLY A 129 10.96 4.11 7.80
N LEU A 130 9.81 4.75 7.57
CA LEU A 130 9.74 6.00 6.81
C LEU A 130 10.59 7.13 7.41
N ARG A 131 10.66 7.22 8.75
CA ARG A 131 11.50 8.22 9.44
C ARG A 131 12.99 7.91 9.35
N GLY A 132 13.35 6.63 9.23
CA GLY A 132 14.74 6.16 9.17
C GLY A 132 15.28 6.00 7.75
N ALA A 133 14.42 6.01 6.73
CA ALA A 133 14.81 5.84 5.34
C ALA A 133 15.61 7.05 4.83
N GLU A 134 16.82 6.79 4.34
CA GLU A 134 17.73 7.81 3.81
C GLU A 134 17.67 7.88 2.26
N GLU A 135 17.39 6.75 1.62
CA GLU A 135 17.39 6.61 0.17
C GLU A 135 15.98 6.80 -0.41
N GLU A 136 15.85 7.53 -1.52
CA GLU A 136 14.54 7.81 -2.14
C GLU A 136 13.72 6.55 -2.45
N PRO A 137 14.29 5.45 -3.01
CA PRO A 137 13.52 4.23 -3.28
C PRO A 137 12.90 3.63 -2.01
N GLU A 138 13.62 3.70 -0.90
CA GLU A 138 13.16 3.20 0.40
C GLU A 138 11.99 4.04 0.93
N VAL A 139 12.10 5.37 0.85
CA VAL A 139 11.02 6.30 1.21
C VAL A 139 9.77 6.00 0.38
N VAL A 140 9.91 5.77 -0.93
CA VAL A 140 8.79 5.43 -1.82
C VAL A 140 8.07 4.16 -1.37
N VAL A 141 8.81 3.11 -1.00
CA VAL A 141 8.24 1.84 -0.51
C VAL A 141 7.37 2.06 0.73
N TYR A 142 7.86 2.84 1.69
CA TYR A 142 7.10 3.17 2.89
C TYR A 142 5.86 4.04 2.62
N LEU A 143 5.95 5.01 1.69
CA LEU A 143 4.80 5.80 1.27
C LEU A 143 3.73 4.93 0.59
N LEU A 144 4.13 3.96 -0.24
CA LEU A 144 3.21 2.98 -0.83
C LEU A 144 2.54 2.12 0.23
N ALA A 145 3.28 1.69 1.26
CA ALA A 145 2.74 0.95 2.39
C ALA A 145 1.75 1.78 3.21
N LEU A 146 2.03 3.06 3.46
CA LEU A 146 1.09 3.99 4.11
C LEU A 146 -0.19 4.18 3.28
N GLY A 147 -0.07 4.34 1.97
CA GLY A 147 -1.22 4.41 1.07
C GLY A 147 -2.08 3.15 1.10
N ASN A 148 -1.46 1.97 1.22
CA ASN A 148 -2.19 0.71 1.39
C ASN A 148 -2.84 0.56 2.77
N ALA A 149 -2.19 1.06 3.82
CA ALA A 149 -2.72 1.07 5.17
C ALA A 149 -3.94 2.01 5.29
N GLY A 150 -3.91 3.15 4.60
CA GLY A 150 -5.05 4.06 4.47
C GLY A 150 -5.52 4.65 5.81
N LEU A 151 -4.59 4.88 6.73
CA LEU A 151 -4.88 5.36 8.09
C LEU A 151 -5.03 6.88 8.10
N PRO A 152 -6.21 7.45 8.45
CA PRO A 152 -6.44 8.89 8.38
C PRO A 152 -5.44 9.73 9.18
N GLU A 153 -4.92 9.20 10.28
CA GLU A 153 -3.89 9.80 11.12
C GLU A 153 -2.55 10.01 10.41
N THR A 154 -2.28 9.33 9.30
CA THR A 154 -1.02 9.47 8.52
C THR A 154 -1.13 10.50 7.40
N ILE A 155 -2.32 11.06 7.16
CA ILE A 155 -2.53 12.10 6.14
C ILE A 155 -1.62 13.31 6.33
N PRO A 156 -1.40 13.86 7.56
CA PRO A 156 -0.47 14.96 7.75
C PRO A 156 0.94 14.63 7.23
N THR A 157 1.47 13.45 7.56
CA THR A 157 2.78 12.98 7.08
C THR A 157 2.82 12.90 5.56
N LEU A 158 1.79 12.32 4.93
CA LEU A 158 1.71 12.24 3.47
C LEU A 158 1.66 13.62 2.80
N LEU A 159 0.99 14.59 3.42
CA LEU A 159 0.96 15.97 2.91
C LEU A 159 2.34 16.63 2.97
N ASP A 160 3.10 16.41 4.04
CA ASP A 160 4.45 16.96 4.17
C ASP A 160 5.37 16.42 3.06
N TYR A 161 5.35 15.12 2.79
CA TYR A 161 6.09 14.53 1.67
C TYR A 161 5.58 14.98 0.29
N ALA A 162 4.27 15.17 0.13
CA ALA A 162 3.67 15.63 -1.13
C ALA A 162 4.08 17.07 -1.48
N GLU A 163 4.19 17.96 -0.49
CA GLU A 163 4.53 19.37 -0.72
C GLU A 163 6.04 19.63 -0.71
N GLU A 164 6.78 19.02 0.21
CA GLU A 164 8.19 19.36 0.44
C GLU A 164 9.16 18.36 -0.20
N GLY A 165 8.74 17.10 -0.38
CA GLY A 165 9.61 16.02 -0.90
C GLY A 165 10.09 16.22 -2.35
N PRO A 166 11.23 15.62 -2.74
CA PRO A 166 11.66 15.51 -4.13
C PRO A 166 10.56 14.96 -5.04
N THR A 167 10.69 15.16 -6.35
CA THR A 167 9.67 14.81 -7.34
C THR A 167 9.12 13.39 -7.21
N THR A 168 10.00 12.40 -7.08
CA THR A 168 9.67 10.97 -6.93
C THR A 168 8.84 10.71 -5.66
N ILE A 169 9.31 11.26 -4.55
CA ILE A 169 8.69 11.17 -3.22
C ILE A 169 7.34 11.89 -3.18
N ALA A 170 7.25 13.09 -3.75
CA ALA A 170 6.01 13.86 -3.85
C ALA A 170 4.96 13.09 -4.68
N THR A 171 5.37 12.51 -5.81
CA THR A 171 4.50 11.68 -6.66
C THR A 171 3.98 10.47 -5.90
N ALA A 172 4.84 9.77 -5.16
CA ALA A 172 4.46 8.62 -4.35
C ALA A 172 3.49 9.01 -3.23
N ALA A 173 3.73 10.14 -2.55
CA ALA A 173 2.87 10.64 -1.49
C ALA A 173 1.47 11.06 -2.00
N ILE A 174 1.39 11.76 -3.15
CA ILE A 174 0.11 12.09 -3.80
C ILE A 174 -0.62 10.80 -4.21
N SER A 175 0.09 9.83 -4.78
CA SER A 175 -0.48 8.53 -5.14
C SER A 175 -1.01 7.76 -3.93
N ALA A 176 -0.33 7.85 -2.78
CA ALA A 176 -0.80 7.30 -1.52
C ALA A 176 -2.07 8.01 -1.02
N LEU A 177 -2.11 9.34 -1.07
CA LEU A 177 -3.30 10.14 -0.70
C LEU A 177 -4.53 9.80 -1.56
N ARG A 178 -4.34 9.52 -2.86
CA ARG A 178 -5.43 9.11 -3.77
C ARG A 178 -6.12 7.80 -3.37
N ARG A 179 -5.46 6.95 -2.56
CA ARG A 179 -6.03 5.67 -2.08
C ARG A 179 -7.02 5.84 -0.93
N PHE A 180 -7.07 7.02 -0.32
CA PHE A 180 -7.98 7.29 0.78
C PHE A 180 -9.43 7.46 0.28
N PRO A 181 -10.42 6.94 1.02
CA PRO A 181 -11.82 7.23 0.77
C PRO A 181 -12.11 8.74 0.78
N ALA A 182 -13.05 9.19 -0.05
CA ALA A 182 -13.40 10.61 -0.24
C ALA A 182 -13.67 11.37 1.08
N GLN A 183 -14.26 10.70 2.07
CA GLN A 183 -14.52 11.27 3.40
C GLN A 183 -13.26 11.77 4.13
N HIS A 184 -12.07 11.28 3.76
CA HIS A 184 -10.80 11.70 4.34
C HIS A 184 -10.09 12.78 3.50
N ILE A 185 -10.62 13.12 2.32
CA ILE A 185 -10.09 14.19 1.45
C ILE A 185 -10.65 15.53 1.92
N SER A 186 -10.13 15.97 3.08
CA SER A 186 -10.55 17.19 3.75
C SER A 186 -10.20 18.47 2.99
N SER A 187 -10.72 19.61 3.44
CA SER A 187 -10.34 20.94 2.93
C SER A 187 -8.84 21.23 3.04
N LYS A 188 -8.16 20.66 4.05
CA LYS A 188 -6.69 20.75 4.21
C LYS A 188 -5.99 20.05 3.06
N VAL A 189 -6.42 18.83 2.73
CA VAL A 189 -5.88 18.03 1.63
C VAL A 189 -6.11 18.73 0.30
N LYS A 190 -7.34 19.18 0.02
CA LYS A 190 -7.67 19.97 -1.19
C LYS A 190 -6.81 21.22 -1.31
N ARG A 191 -6.55 21.93 -0.21
CA ARG A 191 -5.69 23.13 -0.20
C ARG A 191 -4.25 22.81 -0.60
N ALA A 192 -3.69 21.69 -0.15
CA ALA A 192 -2.38 21.24 -0.57
C ALA A 192 -2.36 20.88 -2.07
N MET A 193 -3.35 20.13 -2.56
CA MET A 193 -3.45 19.79 -3.98
C MET A 193 -3.53 21.03 -4.88
N ARG A 194 -4.25 22.08 -4.47
CA ARG A 194 -4.25 23.38 -5.19
C ARG A 194 -2.86 24.00 -5.26
N ARG A 195 -2.10 23.98 -4.16
CA ARG A 195 -0.73 24.53 -4.13
C ARG A 195 0.21 23.74 -5.03
N ILE A 196 0.07 22.42 -5.07
CA ILE A 196 0.83 21.53 -5.96
C ILE A 196 0.46 21.79 -7.42
N PHE A 197 -0.83 21.75 -7.76
CA PHE A 197 -1.31 21.94 -9.14
C PHE A 197 -0.90 23.30 -9.74
N HIS A 198 -1.00 24.37 -8.93
CA HIS A 198 -0.64 25.74 -9.34
C HIS A 198 0.81 26.12 -8.99
N GLU A 199 1.65 25.15 -8.60
CA GLU A 199 3.08 25.33 -8.33
C GLU A 199 3.39 26.53 -7.40
N LYS A 200 2.57 26.74 -6.36
CA LYS A 200 2.63 27.96 -5.52
C LYS A 200 3.83 28.01 -4.57
N ARG A 201 4.51 26.88 -4.35
CA ARG A 201 5.66 26.78 -3.42
C ARG A 201 6.97 26.48 -4.12
N LYS A 202 6.92 25.56 -5.08
CA LYS A 202 8.03 25.11 -5.90
C LYS A 202 7.48 24.59 -7.23
N SER A 203 8.36 24.31 -8.17
CA SER A 203 7.95 23.60 -9.38
C SER A 203 7.72 22.13 -9.07
N TYR A 204 6.67 21.58 -9.67
CA TYR A 204 6.28 20.18 -9.55
C TYR A 204 6.27 19.55 -10.93
N GLU A 205 6.60 18.26 -11.00
CA GLU A 205 6.48 17.52 -12.25
C GLU A 205 5.03 17.51 -12.75
N LYS A 206 4.86 17.44 -14.06
CA LYS A 206 3.55 17.47 -14.72
C LYS A 206 2.65 16.34 -14.23
N THR A 207 3.21 15.16 -14.01
CA THR A 207 2.51 13.99 -13.46
C THR A 207 1.96 14.25 -12.05
N CYS A 208 2.76 14.90 -11.17
CA CYS A 208 2.33 15.38 -9.86
C CYS A 208 1.17 16.37 -9.96
N ARG A 209 1.31 17.39 -10.83
CA ARG A 209 0.28 18.42 -11.03
C ARG A 209 -1.03 17.80 -11.52
N LEU A 210 -0.94 16.89 -12.49
CA LEU A 210 -2.09 16.18 -13.03
C LEU A 210 -2.77 15.33 -11.94
N ALA A 211 -2.00 14.57 -11.16
CA ALA A 211 -2.55 13.77 -10.07
C ALA A 211 -3.24 14.63 -9.00
N ALA A 212 -2.69 15.82 -8.69
CA ALA A 212 -3.31 16.78 -7.79
C ALA A 212 -4.64 17.34 -8.34
N ALA A 213 -4.68 17.68 -9.63
CA ALA A 213 -5.91 18.13 -10.31
C ALA A 213 -6.98 17.03 -10.34
N GLU A 214 -6.59 15.79 -10.66
CA GLU A 214 -7.50 14.64 -10.60
C GLU A 214 -8.11 14.49 -9.20
N MET A 215 -7.28 14.57 -8.17
CA MET A 215 -7.75 14.40 -6.79
C MET A 215 -8.72 15.53 -6.36
N LEU A 216 -8.55 16.75 -6.88
CA LEU A 216 -9.51 17.84 -6.68
C LEU A 216 -10.85 17.55 -7.38
N LEU A 217 -10.81 17.06 -8.62
CA LEU A 217 -12.00 16.77 -9.43
C LEU A 217 -12.77 15.53 -8.93
N ASP A 218 -12.07 14.52 -8.42
CA ASP A 218 -12.68 13.26 -7.98
C ASP A 218 -13.36 13.34 -6.62
N ASN A 219 -13.12 14.42 -5.85
CA ASN A 219 -13.55 14.53 -4.46
C ASN A 219 -14.36 15.79 -4.22
N GLU A 220 -15.54 15.93 -4.80
CA GLU A 220 -16.44 17.08 -4.61
C GLU A 220 -15.74 18.43 -4.86
N PRO A 221 -15.40 18.75 -6.13
CA PRO A 221 -14.70 19.99 -6.46
C PRO A 221 -15.59 21.19 -6.18
N SER A 222 -15.01 22.27 -5.68
CA SER A 222 -15.72 23.55 -5.65
C SER A 222 -15.83 24.15 -7.06
N PRO A 223 -16.81 25.03 -7.33
CA PRO A 223 -16.88 25.74 -8.61
C PRO A 223 -15.57 26.45 -8.97
N MET A 224 -14.86 26.97 -7.97
CA MET A 224 -13.55 27.60 -8.14
C MET A 224 -12.45 26.59 -8.49
N ASP A 225 -12.51 25.36 -8.00
CA ASP A 225 -11.56 24.31 -8.40
C ASP A 225 -11.71 23.99 -9.88
N VAL A 226 -12.95 23.80 -10.34
CA VAL A 226 -13.25 23.56 -11.75
C VAL A 226 -12.80 24.73 -12.62
N LEU A 227 -13.15 25.97 -12.24
CA LEU A 227 -12.79 27.16 -12.99
C LEU A 227 -11.26 27.32 -13.10
N ASN A 228 -10.53 27.19 -11.98
CA ASN A 228 -9.09 27.35 -11.97
C ASN A 228 -8.37 26.26 -12.78
N ILE A 229 -8.90 25.03 -12.78
CA ILE A 229 -8.37 23.93 -13.61
C ILE A 229 -8.60 24.21 -15.10
N LEU A 230 -9.81 24.66 -15.47
CA LEU A 230 -10.12 25.03 -16.87
C LEU A 230 -9.31 26.23 -17.36
N LEU A 231 -9.07 27.23 -16.51
CA LEU A 231 -8.21 28.36 -16.90
C LEU A 231 -6.76 27.91 -17.12
N ALA A 232 -6.26 26.99 -16.28
CA ALA A 232 -4.92 26.46 -16.40
C ALA A 232 -4.71 25.62 -17.67
N THR A 233 -5.75 25.05 -18.30
CA THR A 233 -5.58 24.22 -19.50
C THR A 233 -4.98 24.99 -20.68
N ASN A 234 -5.11 26.33 -20.71
CA ASN A 234 -4.50 27.18 -21.73
C ASN A 234 -2.97 27.26 -21.61
N GLU A 235 -2.43 26.94 -20.44
CA GLU A 235 -1.00 27.02 -20.11
C GLU A 235 -0.36 25.61 -19.98
N LEU A 236 -1.17 24.56 -20.12
CA LEU A 236 -0.73 23.16 -20.02
C LEU A 236 -0.48 22.57 -21.40
N GLU A 237 0.31 21.49 -21.43
CA GLU A 237 0.55 20.73 -22.66
C GLU A 237 -0.74 20.09 -23.17
N THR A 238 -0.84 19.95 -24.50
CA THR A 238 -2.05 19.51 -25.21
C THR A 238 -2.67 18.24 -24.62
N GLU A 239 -1.87 17.24 -24.27
CA GLU A 239 -2.35 15.98 -23.72
C GLU A 239 -2.96 16.15 -22.32
N THR A 240 -2.27 16.89 -21.44
CA THR A 240 -2.74 17.16 -20.07
C THR A 240 -4.00 18.03 -20.10
N ALA A 241 -4.02 19.07 -20.95
CA ALA A 241 -5.18 19.92 -21.16
C ALA A 241 -6.39 19.13 -21.66
N THR A 242 -6.19 18.29 -22.69
CA THR A 242 -7.25 17.43 -23.25
C THR A 242 -7.81 16.47 -22.22
N PHE A 243 -6.93 15.82 -21.44
CA PHE A 243 -7.35 14.91 -20.38
C PHE A 243 -8.21 15.61 -19.31
N LEU A 244 -7.76 16.78 -18.83
CA LEU A 244 -8.50 17.54 -17.81
C LEU A 244 -9.85 18.04 -18.32
N LEU A 245 -9.92 18.51 -19.57
CA LEU A 245 -11.16 18.92 -20.22
C LEU A 245 -12.16 17.75 -20.30
N LEU A 246 -11.72 16.59 -20.76
CA LEU A 246 -12.56 15.38 -20.83
C LEU A 246 -13.02 14.94 -19.43
N LYS A 247 -12.17 15.03 -18.41
CA LYS A 247 -12.52 14.68 -17.04
C LYS A 247 -13.61 15.61 -16.49
N VAL A 248 -13.47 16.92 -16.65
CA VAL A 248 -14.51 17.90 -16.26
C VAL A 248 -15.82 17.63 -17.01
N GLN A 249 -15.77 17.39 -18.32
CA GLN A 249 -16.96 17.08 -19.12
C GLN A 249 -17.68 15.82 -18.63
N ASN A 250 -16.94 14.77 -18.27
CA ASN A 250 -17.50 13.52 -17.78
C ASN A 250 -18.09 13.68 -16.37
N SER A 251 -17.53 14.53 -15.51
CA SER A 251 -18.06 14.81 -14.18
C SER A 251 -19.34 15.66 -14.17
N LEU A 252 -19.68 16.29 -15.29
CA LEU A 252 -20.89 17.12 -15.46
C LEU A 252 -22.06 16.36 -16.12
N ARG A 253 -21.85 15.11 -16.55
CA ARG A 253 -22.90 14.22 -17.08
C ARG A 253 -23.54 13.41 -15.97
#